data_AF-A0A354IUU9-F1
#
_entry.id   AF-A0A354IUU9-F1
#
_cell.length_a   1.000
_cell.length_b   1.000
_cell.length_c   1.000
_cell.angle_alpha   90.00
_cell.angle_beta   90.00
_cell.angle_gamma   90.00
#
_symmetry.space_group_name_H-M   'P 1'
#
loop_
_entity.id
_entity.type
_entity.pdbx_description
1 polymer ?
#
loop_
_entity_poly.entity_id
_entity_poly.type
_entity_poly.pdbx_seq_one_letter_code
_entity_poly.pdbx_strand_id
1 'polypeptide(L)'
;MSRVERILAGLIVLAGLLVVGALGVRWYGVVQYQAGRTAAIEERAAADARAVLLRTQENAVLAQHQGETNLKITEVKHEELAPVRERIVVERVRVGAAICGPAAAPDAESAAGGDETDPAGRLVSPEAEGRVRKLELEVEEHLATARACQATLRENGMAP
;
A
#
# COMPACT_ATOMS: atom_id res chain seq x y z
N MET A 1 -32.98 -40.65 74.57
CA MET A 1 -32.85 -39.40 73.78
C MET A 1 -33.52 -38.23 74.49
N SER A 2 -32.71 -37.33 75.04
CA SER A 2 -33.19 -36.12 75.73
C SER A 2 -33.77 -35.12 74.72
N ARG A 3 -34.57 -34.14 75.18
CA ARG A 3 -35.11 -33.09 74.28
C ARG A 3 -33.99 -32.28 73.61
N VAL A 4 -32.86 -32.12 74.28
CA VAL A 4 -31.70 -31.37 73.80
C VAL A 4 -31.05 -32.07 72.60
N GLU A 5 -30.86 -33.39 72.65
CA GLU A 5 -30.27 -34.16 71.53
C GLU A 5 -31.12 -34.08 70.25
N ARG A 6 -32.45 -34.07 70.38
CA ARG A 6 -33.35 -33.93 69.23
C ARG A 6 -33.27 -32.56 68.58
N ILE A 7 -33.15 -31.50 69.38
CA ILE A 7 -32.97 -30.14 68.89
C ILE A 7 -31.62 -29.99 68.18
N LEU A 8 -30.56 -30.55 68.77
CA LEU A 8 -29.21 -30.49 68.22
C LEU A 8 -29.10 -31.27 66.90
N ALA A 9 -29.69 -32.47 66.83
CA ALA A 9 -29.78 -33.25 65.60
C ALA A 9 -30.60 -32.50 64.51
N GLY A 10 -31.72 -31.88 64.89
CA GLY A 10 -32.53 -31.08 63.97
C GLY A 10 -31.77 -29.88 63.38
N LEU A 11 -30.98 -29.18 64.21
CA LEU A 11 -30.16 -28.05 63.76
C LEU A 11 -29.05 -28.48 62.80
N ILE A 12 -28.40 -29.63 63.04
CA ILE A 12 -27.36 -30.16 62.15
C ILE A 12 -27.95 -30.51 60.78
N VAL A 13 -29.11 -31.17 60.76
CA VAL A 13 -29.81 -31.50 59.50
C VAL A 13 -30.22 -30.23 58.74
N LEU A 14 -30.76 -29.23 59.44
CA LEU A 14 -31.12 -27.95 58.85
C LEU A 14 -29.89 -27.23 58.26
N ALA A 15 -28.79 -27.18 59.00
CA ALA A 15 -27.54 -26.58 58.53
C ALA A 15 -26.98 -27.31 57.31
N GLY A 16 -27.03 -28.65 57.30
CA GLY A 16 -26.65 -29.46 56.15
C GLY A 16 -27.49 -29.16 54.91
N LEU A 17 -28.82 -29.05 55.06
CA LEU A 17 -29.71 -28.71 53.94
C LEU A 17 -29.45 -27.30 53.39
N LEU A 18 -29.16 -26.33 54.25
CA LEU A 18 -28.81 -24.97 53.83
C LEU A 18 -27.51 -24.93 53.02
N VAL A 19 -26.48 -25.67 53.45
CA VAL A 19 -25.20 -25.74 52.74
C VAL A 19 -25.37 -26.42 51.37
N VAL A 20 -26.09 -27.54 51.31
CA VAL A 20 -26.36 -28.24 50.05
C VAL A 20 -27.20 -27.38 49.11
N GLY A 21 -28.23 -26.70 49.62
CA GLY A 21 -29.05 -25.77 48.85
C GLY A 21 -28.23 -24.61 48.27
N ALA A 22 -27.35 -23.99 49.07
CA ALA A 22 -26.49 -22.90 48.63
C ALA A 22 -25.49 -23.35 47.54
N LEU A 23 -24.91 -24.54 47.68
CA LEU A 23 -24.01 -25.12 46.68
C LEU A 23 -24.74 -25.45 45.38
N GLY A 24 -25.96 -26.01 45.47
CA GLY A 24 -26.80 -26.33 44.32
C GLY A 24 -27.16 -25.09 43.49
N VAL A 25 -27.59 -24.01 44.15
CA VAL A 25 -27.92 -22.73 43.49
C VAL A 25 -26.69 -22.13 42.81
N ARG A 26 -25.54 -22.14 43.50
CA ARG A 26 -24.28 -21.62 42.93
C ARG A 26 -23.86 -22.42 41.70
N TRP A 27 -23.93 -23.75 41.76
CA TRP A 27 -23.50 -24.60 40.65
C TRP A 27 -24.43 -24.45 39.44
N TYR A 28 -25.74 -24.43 39.66
CA TYR A 28 -26.73 -24.17 38.62
C TYR A 28 -26.51 -22.80 37.95
N GLY A 29 -26.27 -21.75 38.75
CA GLY A 29 -25.98 -20.42 38.23
C GLY A 29 -24.71 -20.37 37.37
N VAL A 30 -23.64 -21.08 37.77
CA VAL A 30 -22.40 -21.16 36.98
C VAL A 30 -22.64 -21.88 35.64
N VAL A 31 -23.36 -23.00 35.65
CA VAL A 31 -23.65 -23.75 34.41
C VAL A 31 -24.47 -22.91 33.44
N GLN A 32 -25.52 -22.24 33.92
CA GLN A 32 -26.36 -21.38 33.07
C GLN A 32 -25.59 -20.18 32.53
N TYR A 33 -24.76 -19.54 33.36
CA TYR A 33 -23.93 -18.43 32.91
C TYR A 33 -22.92 -18.85 31.84
N GLN A 34 -22.27 -20.01 32.01
CA GLN A 34 -21.33 -20.53 31.02
C GLN A 34 -22.03 -20.86 29.71
N ALA A 35 -23.21 -21.51 29.76
CA ALA A 35 -23.99 -21.83 28.57
C ALA A 35 -24.44 -20.57 27.79
N GLY A 36 -24.91 -19.54 28.50
CA GLY A 36 -25.26 -18.26 27.89
C GLY A 36 -24.05 -17.55 27.28
N ARG A 37 -22.89 -17.61 27.95
CA ARG A 37 -21.65 -17.03 27.45
C ARG A 37 -21.14 -17.74 26.20
N THR A 38 -21.15 -19.07 26.17
CA THR A 38 -20.70 -19.83 24.99
C THR A 38 -21.61 -19.57 23.80
N ALA A 39 -22.93 -19.55 23.99
CA ALA A 39 -23.88 -19.22 22.94
C ALA A 39 -23.64 -17.81 22.38
N ALA A 40 -23.43 -16.80 23.24
CA ALA A 40 -23.14 -15.44 22.81
C ALA A 40 -21.79 -15.30 22.07
N ILE A 41 -20.78 -16.10 22.45
CA ILE A 41 -19.49 -16.15 21.74
C ILE A 41 -19.67 -16.78 20.36
N GLU A 42 -20.39 -17.88 20.26
CA GLU A 42 -20.66 -18.56 18.98
C GLU A 42 -21.45 -17.69 18.02
N GLU A 43 -22.48 -16.98 18.51
CA GLU A 43 -23.27 -16.06 17.70
C GLU A 43 -22.42 -14.93 17.14
N ARG A 44 -21.55 -14.32 17.98
CA ARG A 44 -20.60 -13.30 17.53
C ARG A 44 -19.61 -13.86 16.51
N ALA A 45 -19.04 -15.03 16.78
CA ALA A 45 -18.11 -15.67 15.85
C ALA A 45 -18.77 -15.96 14.49
N ALA A 46 -20.03 -16.38 14.48
CA ALA A 46 -20.79 -16.60 13.24
C ALA A 46 -21.08 -15.29 12.49
N ALA A 47 -21.42 -14.22 13.21
CA ALA A 47 -21.62 -12.90 12.62
C ALA A 47 -20.31 -12.35 12.02
N ASP A 48 -19.21 -12.46 12.76
CA ASP A 48 -17.87 -12.04 12.32
C ASP A 48 -17.42 -12.85 11.10
N ALA A 49 -17.64 -14.17 11.09
CA ALA A 49 -17.32 -15.01 9.94
C ALA A 49 -18.09 -14.57 8.67
N ARG A 50 -19.37 -14.23 8.79
CA ARG A 50 -20.16 -13.69 7.67
C ARG A 50 -19.64 -12.33 7.22
N ALA A 51 -19.30 -11.44 8.15
CA ALA A 51 -18.75 -10.13 7.84
C ALA A 51 -17.40 -10.24 7.10
N VAL A 52 -16.54 -11.17 7.50
CA VAL A 52 -15.28 -11.45 6.80
C VAL A 52 -15.55 -11.93 5.39
N LEU A 53 -16.46 -12.89 5.19
CA LEU A 53 -16.80 -13.38 3.86
C LEU A 53 -17.32 -12.26 2.94
N LEU A 54 -18.21 -11.40 3.44
CA LEU A 54 -18.70 -10.25 2.67
C LEU A 54 -17.56 -9.31 2.28
N ARG A 55 -16.70 -8.93 3.23
CA ARG A 55 -15.54 -8.07 2.96
C ARG A 55 -14.58 -8.71 1.96
N THR A 56 -14.36 -10.02 2.02
CA THR A 56 -13.49 -10.70 1.04
C THR A 56 -14.07 -10.67 -0.37
N GLN A 57 -15.39 -10.76 -0.52
CA GLN A 57 -16.05 -10.65 -1.82
C GLN A 57 -15.98 -9.21 -2.34
N GLU A 58 -16.27 -8.21 -1.51
CA GLU A 58 -16.17 -6.79 -1.86
C GLU A 58 -14.73 -6.43 -2.28
N ASN A 59 -13.73 -6.90 -1.52
CA ASN A 59 -12.33 -6.69 -1.86
C ASN A 59 -11.92 -7.35 -3.18
N ALA A 60 -12.48 -8.52 -3.52
CA ALA A 60 -12.20 -9.19 -4.78
C ALA A 60 -12.74 -8.40 -5.98
N VAL A 61 -13.96 -7.86 -5.88
CA VAL A 61 -14.56 -7.00 -6.93
C VAL A 61 -13.76 -5.70 -7.06
N LEU A 62 -13.40 -5.08 -5.93
CA LEU A 62 -12.59 -3.87 -5.94
C LEU A 62 -11.21 -4.11 -6.59
N ALA A 63 -10.57 -5.25 -6.30
CA ALA A 63 -9.30 -5.62 -6.90
C ALA A 63 -9.40 -5.80 -8.43
N GLN A 64 -10.51 -6.36 -8.92
CA GLN A 64 -10.75 -6.46 -10.37
C GLN A 64 -10.87 -5.08 -11.01
N HIS A 65 -11.69 -4.20 -10.44
CA HIS A 65 -11.87 -2.83 -10.95
C HIS A 65 -10.56 -2.03 -10.93
N GLN A 66 -9.77 -2.17 -9.86
CA GLN A 66 -8.44 -1.57 -9.77
C GLN A 66 -7.48 -2.14 -10.82
N GLY A 67 -7.55 -3.44 -11.10
CA GLY A 67 -6.77 -4.11 -12.15
C GLY A 67 -7.04 -3.52 -13.53
N GLU A 68 -8.32 -3.41 -13.92
CA GLU A 68 -8.73 -2.83 -15.20
C GLU A 68 -8.30 -1.37 -15.33
N THR A 69 -8.47 -0.59 -14.26
CA THR A 69 -8.04 0.82 -14.22
C THR A 69 -6.52 0.95 -14.39
N ASN A 70 -5.75 0.10 -13.70
CA ASN A 70 -4.29 0.09 -13.79
C ASN A 70 -3.80 -0.30 -15.19
N LEU A 71 -4.48 -1.25 -15.85
CA LEU A 71 -4.17 -1.61 -17.24
C LEU A 71 -4.37 -0.41 -18.16
N LYS A 72 -5.50 0.28 -18.04
CA LYS A 72 -5.78 1.49 -18.83
C LYS A 72 -4.76 2.60 -18.60
N ILE A 73 -4.40 2.87 -17.36
CA ILE A 73 -3.35 3.85 -17.02
C ILE A 73 -2.00 3.45 -17.64
N THR A 74 -1.66 2.16 -17.60
CA THR A 74 -0.41 1.65 -18.16
C THR A 74 -0.36 1.78 -19.68
N GLU A 75 -1.48 1.50 -20.35
CA GLU A 75 -1.63 1.65 -21.80
C GLU A 75 -1.40 3.12 -22.21
N VAL A 76 -2.15 4.06 -21.62
CA VAL A 76 -2.02 5.49 -21.92
C VAL A 76 -0.61 5.99 -21.61
N LYS A 77 0.00 5.56 -20.50
CA LYS A 77 1.40 5.91 -20.18
C LYS A 77 2.35 5.45 -21.28
N HIS A 78 2.17 4.23 -21.78
CA HIS A 78 3.06 3.66 -22.80
C HIS A 78 2.91 4.39 -24.14
N GLU A 79 1.68 4.70 -24.54
CA GLU A 79 1.38 5.48 -25.74
C GLU A 79 2.02 6.88 -25.69
N GLU A 80 1.94 7.58 -24.54
CA GLU A 80 2.58 8.90 -24.39
C GLU A 80 4.12 8.82 -24.41
N LEU A 81 4.71 7.76 -23.83
CA LEU A 81 6.16 7.64 -23.70
C LEU A 81 6.87 7.19 -24.98
N ALA A 82 6.21 6.44 -25.87
CA ALA A 82 6.82 5.93 -27.10
C ALA A 82 7.48 7.04 -27.95
N PRO A 83 6.79 8.13 -28.35
CA PRO A 83 7.40 9.19 -29.15
C PRO A 83 8.44 10.01 -28.38
N VAL A 84 8.30 10.12 -27.05
CA VAL A 84 9.25 10.85 -26.19
C VAL A 84 10.59 10.12 -26.12
N ARG A 85 10.55 8.78 -25.98
CA ARG A 85 11.75 7.93 -26.01
C ARG A 85 12.50 8.05 -27.32
N GLU A 86 11.79 8.06 -28.44
CA GLU A 86 12.39 8.24 -29.76
C GLU A 86 13.08 9.60 -29.90
N ARG A 87 12.48 10.68 -29.39
CA ARG A 87 13.05 12.03 -29.47
C ARG A 87 14.32 12.20 -28.64
N ILE A 88 14.34 11.71 -27.39
CA ILE A 88 15.45 11.92 -26.44
C ILE A 88 16.75 11.24 -26.93
N VAL A 89 16.65 10.16 -27.69
CA VAL A 89 17.83 9.37 -28.13
C VAL A 89 18.52 9.96 -29.36
N VAL A 90 17.86 10.83 -30.13
CA VAL A 90 18.35 11.28 -31.45
C VAL A 90 19.25 12.52 -31.37
N GLU A 91 19.07 13.41 -30.38
CA GLU A 91 19.76 14.70 -30.35
C GLU A 91 20.98 14.69 -29.41
N ARG A 92 22.17 15.02 -29.95
CA ARG A 92 23.40 15.17 -29.15
C ARG A 92 23.52 16.57 -28.56
N VAL A 93 23.84 16.65 -27.27
CA VAL A 93 23.91 17.91 -26.53
C VAL A 93 25.28 18.57 -26.67
N ARG A 94 25.31 19.88 -26.98
CA ARG A 94 26.52 20.71 -27.02
C ARG A 94 26.68 21.51 -25.73
N VAL A 95 27.92 21.74 -25.32
CA VAL A 95 28.23 22.61 -24.20
C VAL A 95 27.94 24.07 -24.60
N GLY A 96 27.15 24.76 -23.78
CA GLY A 96 26.78 26.15 -24.02
C GLY A 96 27.99 27.08 -23.93
N ALA A 97 28.06 28.08 -24.81
CA ALA A 97 29.16 29.04 -24.87
C ALA A 97 29.41 29.83 -23.56
N ALA A 98 28.40 29.90 -22.68
CA ALA A 98 28.52 30.55 -21.37
C ALA A 98 29.25 29.69 -20.32
N ILE A 99 29.36 28.37 -20.54
CA ILE A 99 30.02 27.44 -19.62
C ILE A 99 31.51 27.33 -19.95
N CYS A 100 31.88 27.55 -21.21
CA CYS A 100 33.26 27.46 -21.64
C CYS A 100 33.97 28.81 -21.50
N GLY A 101 35.10 28.81 -20.78
CA GLY A 101 35.99 29.97 -20.69
C GLY A 101 36.63 30.34 -22.03
N PRO A 102 37.33 31.48 -22.12
CA PRO A 102 37.94 31.94 -23.37
C PRO A 102 38.88 30.87 -23.95
N ALA A 103 38.79 30.67 -25.27
CA ALA A 103 39.62 29.70 -25.98
C ALA A 103 41.10 29.94 -25.72
N ALA A 104 41.80 28.93 -25.20
CA ALA A 104 43.25 28.94 -25.13
C ALA A 104 43.81 28.88 -26.56
N ALA A 105 44.88 29.64 -26.81
CA ALA A 105 45.54 29.70 -28.10
C ALA A 105 45.95 28.29 -28.57
N PRO A 106 45.79 27.96 -29.86
CA PRO A 106 46.15 26.64 -30.35
C PRO A 106 47.66 26.44 -30.28
N ASP A 107 48.11 25.45 -29.48
CA ASP A 107 49.48 24.95 -29.55
C ASP A 107 49.67 24.22 -30.89
N ALA A 108 50.74 24.57 -31.60
CA ALA A 108 51.01 24.15 -32.98
C ALA A 108 51.30 22.65 -33.16
N GLU A 109 51.26 21.84 -32.10
CA GLU A 109 51.65 20.42 -32.10
C GLU A 109 50.49 19.43 -32.06
N SER A 110 49.23 19.88 -32.00
CA SER A 110 48.06 18.97 -32.03
C SER A 110 47.06 19.37 -33.10
N ALA A 111 47.44 19.17 -34.37
CA ALA A 111 46.49 18.98 -35.45
C ALA A 111 45.89 17.56 -35.40
N ALA A 112 45.25 17.21 -34.29
CA ALA A 112 44.38 16.05 -34.20
C ALA A 112 42.94 16.57 -34.30
N GLY A 113 42.31 16.35 -35.45
CA GLY A 113 40.93 16.76 -35.67
C GLY A 113 39.99 16.06 -34.69
N GLY A 114 39.10 16.83 -34.04
CA GLY A 114 37.96 16.30 -33.32
C GLY A 114 37.62 17.09 -32.08
N ASP A 115 36.68 18.04 -32.20
CA ASP A 115 35.89 18.67 -31.11
C ASP A 115 36.65 19.35 -29.94
N GLU A 116 37.97 19.25 -29.91
CA GLU A 116 38.79 19.69 -28.79
C GLU A 116 39.18 21.17 -28.90
N THR A 117 39.23 21.70 -30.12
CA THR A 117 39.69 23.06 -30.46
C THR A 117 38.61 24.14 -30.41
N ASP A 118 37.33 23.77 -30.29
CA ASP A 118 36.22 24.72 -30.13
C ASP A 118 35.57 24.59 -28.75
N PRO A 119 35.92 25.45 -27.77
CA PRO A 119 35.26 25.44 -26.47
C PRO A 119 33.77 25.79 -26.60
N ALA A 120 33.38 26.64 -27.56
CA ALA A 120 32.01 27.08 -27.76
C ALA A 120 31.28 26.16 -28.75
N GLY A 121 30.95 24.94 -28.35
CA GLY A 121 30.22 24.00 -29.22
C GLY A 121 30.64 22.55 -29.09
N ARG A 122 31.67 22.25 -28.29
CA ARG A 122 32.08 20.89 -27.93
C ARG A 122 30.89 20.05 -27.47
N LEU A 123 30.85 18.79 -27.87
CA LEU A 123 29.83 17.84 -27.44
C LEU A 123 30.02 17.48 -25.96
N VAL A 124 28.91 17.32 -25.25
CA VAL A 124 28.91 16.83 -23.86
C VAL A 124 29.49 15.40 -23.83
N SER A 125 30.19 15.04 -22.75
CA SER A 125 30.74 13.70 -22.61
C SER A 125 29.62 12.65 -22.66
N PRO A 126 29.83 11.48 -23.30
CA PRO A 126 28.79 10.46 -23.44
C PRO A 126 28.18 10.01 -22.10
N GLU A 127 28.97 10.01 -21.02
CA GLU A 127 28.50 9.65 -19.67
C GLU A 127 27.56 10.71 -19.08
N ALA A 128 27.88 12.00 -19.22
CA ALA A 128 27.01 13.09 -18.76
C ALA A 128 25.74 13.17 -19.63
N GLU A 129 25.88 13.02 -20.94
CA GLU A 129 24.78 12.94 -21.90
C GLU A 129 23.83 11.78 -21.55
N GLY A 130 24.37 10.59 -21.26
CA GLY A 130 23.60 9.42 -20.82
C GLY A 130 22.86 9.64 -19.50
N ARG A 131 23.49 10.32 -18.53
CA ARG A 131 22.84 10.65 -17.24
C ARG A 131 21.69 11.64 -17.41
N VAL A 132 21.86 12.68 -18.23
CA VAL A 132 20.80 13.66 -18.51
C VAL A 132 19.64 13.00 -19.24
N ARG A 133 19.90 12.22 -20.30
CA ARG A 133 18.85 11.46 -21.00
C ARG A 133 18.09 10.52 -20.09
N LYS A 134 18.80 9.83 -19.19
CA LYS A 134 18.16 8.95 -18.21
C LYS A 134 17.24 9.75 -17.28
N LEU A 135 17.70 10.88 -16.78
CA LEU A 135 16.89 11.75 -15.91
C LEU A 135 15.67 12.30 -16.65
N GLU A 136 15.83 12.74 -17.90
CA GLU A 136 14.71 13.20 -18.73
C GLU A 136 13.67 12.11 -18.95
N LEU A 137 14.11 10.87 -19.21
CA LEU A 137 13.21 9.72 -19.34
C LEU A 137 12.46 9.40 -18.04
N GLU A 138 13.13 9.46 -16.89
CA GLU A 138 12.50 9.24 -15.58
C GLU A 138 11.46 10.32 -15.29
N VAL A 139 11.77 11.59 -15.56
CA VAL A 139 10.83 12.71 -15.38
C VAL A 139 9.62 12.56 -16.29
N GLU A 140 9.83 12.27 -17.58
CA GLU A 140 8.74 12.06 -18.53
C GLU A 140 7.88 10.84 -18.16
N GLU A 141 8.47 9.78 -17.61
CA GLU A 141 7.69 8.64 -17.10
C GLU A 141 6.77 9.02 -15.94
N HIS A 142 7.26 9.83 -15.00
CA HIS A 142 6.43 10.34 -13.92
C HIS A 142 5.32 11.28 -14.41
N LEU A 143 5.63 12.17 -15.36
CA LEU A 143 4.65 13.10 -15.93
C LEU A 143 3.60 12.39 -16.78
N ALA A 144 4.00 11.39 -17.57
CA ALA A 144 3.08 10.55 -18.35
C ALA A 144 2.13 9.77 -17.43
N THR A 145 2.66 9.21 -16.33
CA THR A 145 1.82 8.55 -15.32
C THR A 145 0.81 9.53 -14.70
N ALA A 146 1.24 10.74 -14.34
CA ALA A 146 0.35 11.75 -13.77
C ALA A 146 -0.76 12.16 -14.76
N ARG A 147 -0.43 12.34 -16.04
CA ARG A 147 -1.40 12.65 -17.11
C ARG A 147 -2.39 11.50 -17.35
N ALA A 148 -1.90 10.26 -17.40
CA ALA A 148 -2.75 9.08 -17.52
C ALA A 148 -3.73 8.95 -16.34
N CYS A 149 -3.27 9.21 -15.11
CA CYS A 149 -4.14 9.28 -13.93
C CYS A 149 -5.18 10.39 -14.06
N GLN A 150 -4.79 11.59 -14.49
CA GLN A 150 -5.72 12.71 -14.68
C GLN A 150 -6.77 12.41 -15.75
N ALA A 151 -6.38 11.79 -16.88
CA ALA A 151 -7.30 11.37 -17.93
C ALA A 151 -8.34 10.39 -17.39
N THR A 152 -7.87 9.37 -16.65
CA THR A 152 -8.75 8.38 -16.00
C THR A 152 -9.72 9.04 -15.02
N LEU A 153 -9.27 10.01 -14.22
CA LEU A 153 -10.14 10.74 -13.29
C LEU A 153 -11.23 11.55 -14.01
N ARG A 154 -10.89 12.19 -15.15
CA ARG A 154 -11.86 12.96 -15.97
C ARG A 154 -12.91 12.07 -16.61
N GLU A 155 -12.51 10.94 -17.18
CA GLU A 155 -13.45 9.99 -17.80
C GLU A 155 -14.48 9.45 -16.80
N ASN A 156 -14.08 9.29 -15.54
CA ASN A 156 -14.95 8.86 -14.46
C ASN A 156 -15.69 10.02 -13.76
N GLY A 157 -15.61 11.25 -14.28
CA GLY A 157 -16.31 12.42 -13.72
C GLY A 157 -15.80 12.89 -12.35
N MET A 158 -14.61 12.44 -11.94
CA MET A 158 -14.00 12.79 -10.64
C MET A 158 -13.14 14.07 -10.70
N ALA A 159 -12.87 14.58 -11.91
CA ALA A 159 -12.17 15.83 -12.16
C ALA A 159 -12.80 16.55 -13.37
N PRO A 160 -12.79 17.90 -13.40
CA PRO A 160 -13.26 18.67 -14.54
C PRO A 160 -12.40 18.48 -15.81
#